data_AF-A0A2C9W1B0-F1
#
_entry.id   AF-A0A2C9W1B0-F1
#
_cell.length_a   1.000
_cell.length_b   1.000
_cell.length_c   1.000
_cell.angle_alpha   90.00
_cell.angle_beta   90.00
_cell.angle_gamma   90.00
#
_symmetry.space_group_name_H-M   'P 1'
#
loop_
_entity.id
_entity.type
_entity.pdbx_description
1 polymer ?
#
loop_
_entity_poly.entity_id
_entity_poly.type
_entity_poly.pdbx_seq_one_letter_code
_entity_poly.pdbx_strand_id
1 'polypeptide(L)'
;MDNETAQETLKATKQTSFYVINVVNKFIIEASNRDLPPDAGILYVNQSGPPVPLLCNPYYPDLTERDCSHAEVNFGNVAQEWRKHVCEVSDEGLCITQGRLTPKICDQMTVAVNISYSLYSSGEFLVQLGDCSFVLKTFSEINENYCPDLRRYSFWTYVGLRIVATSVMCATVLWMVYSRERRIRVFTKELTEQNHFP
;
A
#
# COMPACT_ATOMS: atom_id res chain seq x y z
N MET A 1 -7.64 -2.47 8.46
CA MET A 1 -6.73 -3.57 8.85
C MET A 1 -6.18 -3.21 10.20
N ASP A 2 -6.28 -4.13 11.14
CA ASP A 2 -5.55 -4.08 12.39
C ASP A 2 -4.08 -4.44 12.17
N ASN A 3 -3.21 -3.98 13.06
CA ASN A 3 -1.76 -4.18 12.99
C ASN A 3 -1.37 -5.67 13.02
N GLU A 4 -2.14 -6.51 13.71
CA GLU A 4 -1.89 -7.96 13.78
C GLU A 4 -2.09 -8.60 12.41
N THR A 5 -3.22 -8.37 11.75
CA THR A 5 -3.46 -8.82 10.37
C THR A 5 -2.39 -8.29 9.39
N ALA A 6 -1.90 -7.06 9.57
CA ALA A 6 -0.82 -6.51 8.75
C ALA A 6 0.53 -7.24 8.96
N GLN A 7 0.89 -7.55 10.20
CA GLN A 7 2.11 -8.31 10.52
C GLN A 7 2.03 -9.76 10.04
N GLU A 8 0.87 -10.41 10.17
CA GLU A 8 0.66 -11.75 9.63
C GLU A 8 0.79 -11.77 8.10
N THR A 9 0.19 -10.77 7.42
CA THR A 9 0.31 -10.64 5.97
C THR A 9 1.77 -10.44 5.58
N LEU A 10 2.49 -9.53 6.25
CA LEU A 10 3.93 -9.32 6.01
C LEU A 10 4.71 -10.63 6.16
N LYS A 11 4.48 -11.37 7.24
CA LYS A 11 5.16 -12.65 7.50
C LYS A 11 4.89 -13.66 6.38
N ALA A 12 3.63 -13.78 5.96
CA ALA A 12 3.23 -14.66 4.85
C ALA A 12 3.89 -14.24 3.53
N THR A 13 3.99 -12.94 3.27
CA THR A 13 4.68 -12.38 2.11
C THR A 13 6.18 -12.71 2.14
N LYS A 14 6.86 -12.49 3.27
CA LYS A 14 8.29 -12.85 3.46
C LYS A 14 8.52 -14.36 3.24
N GLN A 15 7.68 -15.20 3.84
CA GLN A 15 7.74 -16.66 3.66
C GLN A 15 7.57 -17.07 2.20
N THR A 16 6.56 -16.52 1.52
CA THR A 16 6.29 -16.86 0.12
C THR A 16 7.46 -16.47 -0.77
N SER A 17 8.00 -15.26 -0.62
CA SER A 17 9.18 -14.83 -1.37
C SER A 17 10.38 -15.75 -1.10
N PHE A 18 10.66 -16.08 0.17
CA PHE A 18 11.73 -17.01 0.54
C PHE A 18 11.59 -18.38 -0.16
N TYR A 19 10.40 -18.98 -0.12
CA TYR A 19 10.17 -20.29 -0.74
C TYR A 19 10.29 -20.26 -2.26
N VAL A 20 9.72 -19.25 -2.92
CA VAL A 20 9.77 -19.12 -4.39
C VAL A 20 11.22 -18.99 -4.86
N ILE A 21 12.02 -18.13 -4.22
CA ILE A 21 13.44 -17.96 -4.56
C ILE A 21 14.21 -19.26 -4.38
N ASN A 22 13.97 -19.98 -3.27
CA ASN A 22 14.65 -21.25 -3.02
C ASN A 22 14.28 -22.34 -4.03
N VAL A 23 13.02 -22.41 -4.47
CA VAL A 23 12.60 -23.35 -5.53
C VAL A 23 13.33 -23.04 -6.84
N VAL A 24 13.41 -21.76 -7.22
CA VAL A 24 14.12 -21.34 -8.43
C VAL A 24 15.61 -21.62 -8.34
N ASN A 25 16.25 -21.29 -7.21
CA ASN A 25 17.67 -21.58 -6.98
C ASN A 25 17.95 -23.08 -6.96
N LYS A 26 17.06 -23.88 -6.36
CA LYS A 26 17.18 -25.33 -6.37
C LYS A 26 17.12 -25.89 -7.79
N PHE A 27 16.19 -25.40 -8.61
CA PHE A 27 16.14 -25.75 -10.03
C PHE A 27 17.44 -25.37 -10.77
N ILE A 28 17.98 -24.18 -10.52
CA ILE A 28 19.26 -23.76 -11.12
C ILE A 28 20.38 -24.74 -10.74
N ILE A 29 20.50 -25.10 -9.46
CA ILE A 29 21.58 -25.97 -8.97
C ILE A 29 21.41 -27.41 -9.48
N GLU A 30 20.22 -27.97 -9.35
CA GLU A 30 19.98 -29.40 -9.56
C GLU A 30 19.64 -29.76 -11.01
N ALA A 31 19.20 -28.80 -11.83
CA ALA A 31 18.84 -29.02 -13.22
C ALA A 31 19.66 -28.17 -14.20
N SER A 32 19.67 -26.83 -14.06
CA SER A 32 20.30 -25.96 -15.07
C SER A 32 21.82 -25.96 -15.03
N ASN A 33 22.43 -26.08 -13.85
CA ASN A 33 23.88 -26.10 -13.67
C ASN A 33 24.42 -27.53 -13.48
N ARG A 34 23.54 -28.52 -13.49
CA ARG A 34 23.90 -29.92 -13.42
C ARG A 34 23.90 -30.49 -14.83
N ASP A 35 25.00 -31.11 -15.23
CA ASP A 35 25.09 -31.75 -16.54
C ASP A 35 24.28 -33.05 -16.52
N LEU A 36 22.97 -32.91 -16.75
CA LEU A 36 22.01 -34.01 -16.71
C LEU A 36 22.21 -34.95 -17.91
N PRO A 37 22.03 -36.27 -17.73
CA PRO A 37 22.17 -37.22 -18.82
C PRO A 37 20.98 -37.18 -19.79
N PRO A 38 21.15 -37.67 -21.04
CA PRO A 38 20.11 -37.65 -22.08
C PRO A 38 18.78 -38.34 -21.72
N ASP A 39 18.79 -39.26 -20.75
CA ASP A 39 17.60 -39.94 -20.23
C ASP A 39 16.80 -39.11 -19.21
N ALA A 40 17.26 -37.90 -18.84
CA ALA A 40 16.54 -36.99 -17.94
C ALA A 40 15.26 -36.37 -18.54
N GLY A 41 14.85 -36.78 -19.74
CA GLY A 41 13.60 -36.39 -20.38
C GLY A 41 13.52 -34.87 -20.62
N ILE A 42 12.43 -34.25 -20.20
CA ILE A 42 12.16 -32.81 -20.41
C ILE A 42 13.16 -31.87 -19.72
N LEU A 43 14.00 -32.37 -18.80
CA LEU A 43 15.03 -31.60 -18.11
C LEU A 43 16.39 -31.71 -18.80
N TYR A 44 16.56 -32.63 -19.75
CA TYR A 44 17.78 -32.74 -20.51
C TYR A 44 17.91 -31.59 -21.49
N VAL A 45 19.04 -30.89 -21.39
CA VAL A 45 19.42 -29.79 -22.25
C VAL A 45 20.90 -29.98 -22.57
N ASN A 46 21.34 -29.74 -23.81
CA ASN A 46 22.75 -29.86 -24.19
C ASN A 46 23.57 -28.67 -23.63
N GLN A 47 23.73 -28.66 -22.31
CA GLN A 47 24.22 -27.53 -21.53
C GLN A 47 25.73 -27.35 -21.70
N SER A 48 26.13 -26.42 -22.56
CA SER A 48 27.55 -26.11 -22.82
C SER A 48 27.99 -24.73 -22.26
N GLY A 49 27.05 -23.94 -21.72
CA GLY A 49 27.28 -22.56 -21.27
C GLY A 49 27.85 -22.41 -19.85
N PRO A 50 28.25 -21.20 -19.46
CA PRO A 50 28.64 -20.91 -18.07
C PRO A 50 27.45 -21.11 -17.11
N PRO A 51 27.72 -21.46 -15.84
CA PRO A 51 26.67 -21.71 -14.85
C PRO A 51 25.79 -20.47 -14.68
N VAL A 52 24.48 -20.71 -14.60
CA VAL A 52 23.48 -19.68 -14.31
C VAL A 52 23.69 -19.22 -12.85
N PRO A 53 23.82 -17.91 -12.59
CA PRO A 53 24.00 -17.42 -11.24
C PRO A 53 22.69 -17.51 -10.45
N LEU A 54 22.81 -17.69 -9.13
CA LEU A 54 21.66 -17.80 -8.23
C LEU A 54 21.04 -16.42 -7.96
N LEU A 55 19.73 -16.40 -7.77
CA LEU A 55 19.04 -15.21 -7.28
C LEU A 55 19.29 -15.07 -5.78
N CYS A 56 19.58 -13.85 -5.32
CA CYS A 56 19.70 -13.61 -3.90
C CYS A 56 18.37 -13.82 -3.19
N ASN A 57 18.40 -14.64 -2.14
CA ASN A 57 17.34 -14.67 -1.14
C ASN A 57 17.64 -13.64 -0.03
N PRO A 58 16.82 -12.58 0.13
CA PRO A 58 17.05 -11.55 1.14
C PRO A 58 16.71 -12.01 2.56
N TYR A 59 16.26 -13.27 2.74
CA TYR A 59 15.85 -13.81 4.02
C TYR A 59 16.59 -15.11 4.37
N TYR A 60 16.89 -15.27 5.65
CA TYR A 60 17.24 -16.56 6.24
C TYR A 60 15.98 -17.43 6.43
N PRO A 61 16.13 -18.75 6.71
CA PRO A 61 14.99 -19.64 6.95
C PRO A 61 14.09 -19.24 8.13
N ASP A 62 14.61 -18.47 9.08
CA ASP A 62 13.87 -17.88 10.20
C ASP A 62 13.21 -16.53 9.84
N LEU A 63 13.30 -16.10 8.58
CA LEU A 63 12.76 -14.87 8.00
C LEU A 63 13.48 -13.59 8.47
N THR A 64 14.63 -13.72 9.11
CA THR A 64 15.50 -12.58 9.38
C THR A 64 16.16 -12.10 8.09
N GLU A 65 16.46 -10.81 8.01
CA GLU A 65 17.03 -10.19 6.81
C GLU A 65 18.50 -10.61 6.62
N ARG A 66 18.89 -10.77 5.37
CA ARG A 66 20.21 -11.24 4.95
C ARG A 66 20.74 -10.38 3.82
N ASP A 67 21.99 -9.97 3.95
CA ASP A 67 22.73 -9.36 2.84
C ASP A 67 23.16 -10.41 1.81
N CYS A 68 22.94 -10.06 0.55
CA CYS A 68 23.30 -10.88 -0.60
C CYS A 68 24.82 -10.92 -0.80
N SER A 69 25.35 -12.09 -1.17
CA SER A 69 26.74 -12.20 -1.63
C SER A 69 26.92 -11.57 -3.01
N HIS A 70 28.14 -11.10 -3.32
CA HIS A 70 28.49 -10.58 -4.64
C HIS A 70 28.32 -11.61 -5.79
N ALA A 71 28.30 -12.90 -5.47
CA ALA A 71 28.06 -13.97 -6.44
C ALA A 71 26.57 -14.20 -6.75
N GLU A 72 25.67 -13.62 -5.95
CA GLU A 72 24.22 -13.70 -6.12
C GLU A 72 23.70 -12.51 -6.91
N VAL A 73 22.69 -12.73 -7.75
CA VAL A 73 22.07 -11.67 -8.55
C VAL A 73 20.93 -11.04 -7.77
N ASN A 74 20.81 -9.71 -7.87
CA ASN A 74 19.69 -8.97 -7.30
C ASN A 74 18.47 -8.97 -8.22
N PHE A 75 17.27 -8.84 -7.63
CA PHE A 75 16.00 -8.82 -8.35
C PHE A 75 15.94 -7.81 -9.51
N GLY A 76 16.54 -6.62 -9.36
CA GLY A 76 16.48 -5.57 -10.39
C GLY A 76 17.15 -5.95 -11.71
N ASN A 77 18.17 -6.81 -11.66
CA ASN A 77 19.01 -7.14 -12.83
C ASN A 77 18.90 -8.63 -13.24
N VAL A 78 18.18 -9.45 -12.47
CA VAL A 78 18.13 -10.91 -12.66
C VAL A 78 17.67 -11.35 -14.05
N ALA A 79 16.64 -10.69 -14.61
CA ALA A 79 16.13 -11.01 -15.93
C ALA A 79 17.17 -10.77 -17.03
N GLN A 80 17.97 -9.71 -16.90
CA GLN A 80 19.05 -9.41 -17.84
C GLN A 80 20.21 -10.39 -17.66
N GLU A 81 20.53 -10.76 -16.42
CA GLU A 81 21.64 -11.67 -16.14
C GLU A 81 21.34 -13.08 -16.65
N TRP A 82 20.17 -13.63 -16.34
CA TRP A 82 19.78 -14.98 -16.80
C TRP A 82 19.63 -15.07 -18.32
N ARG A 83 19.21 -14.01 -19.00
CA ARG A 83 19.15 -13.97 -20.47
C ARG A 83 20.48 -14.26 -21.15
N LYS A 84 21.61 -13.95 -20.51
CA LYS A 84 22.95 -14.25 -21.05
C LYS A 84 23.26 -15.76 -21.09
N HIS A 85 22.48 -16.57 -20.36
CA HIS A 85 22.64 -18.02 -20.30
C HIS A 85 21.59 -18.77 -21.13
N VAL A 86 20.76 -18.04 -21.88
CA VAL A 86 19.73 -18.61 -22.74
C VAL A 86 20.36 -19.09 -24.04
N CYS A 87 20.05 -20.32 -24.43
CA CYS A 87 20.40 -20.87 -25.73
C CYS A 87 19.31 -20.62 -26.76
N GLU A 88 19.66 -20.75 -28.04
CA GLU A 88 18.70 -20.98 -29.10
C GLU A 88 18.23 -22.43 -29.05
N VAL A 89 16.96 -22.65 -29.39
CA VAL A 89 16.32 -23.98 -29.31
C VAL A 89 15.95 -24.52 -30.68
N SER A 90 16.01 -25.85 -30.84
CA SER A 90 15.44 -26.56 -31.99
C SER A 90 13.91 -26.61 -31.94
N ASP A 91 13.28 -27.13 -32.99
CA ASP A 91 11.83 -27.39 -33.03
C ASP A 91 11.35 -28.34 -31.90
N GLU A 92 12.26 -29.17 -31.38
CA GLU A 92 12.02 -30.09 -30.26
C GLU A 92 12.18 -29.40 -28.88
N GLY A 93 12.60 -28.13 -28.87
CA GLY A 93 12.81 -27.34 -27.64
C GLY A 93 14.16 -27.57 -26.95
N LEU A 94 15.11 -28.23 -27.62
CA LEU A 94 16.44 -28.52 -27.09
C LEU A 94 17.43 -27.42 -27.47
N CYS A 95 18.37 -27.10 -26.58
CA CYS A 95 19.42 -26.13 -26.88
C CYS A 95 20.31 -26.61 -28.05
N ILE A 96 20.43 -25.77 -29.08
CA ILE A 96 21.34 -25.96 -30.23
C ILE A 96 22.61 -25.12 -30.10
N THR A 97 22.56 -23.99 -29.39
CA THR A 97 23.71 -23.13 -29.11
C THR A 97 24.15 -23.23 -27.65
N GLN A 98 25.30 -22.64 -27.35
CA GLN A 98 25.85 -22.62 -26.01
C GLN A 98 24.92 -21.87 -25.05
N GLY A 99 24.38 -22.58 -24.05
CA GLY A 99 23.56 -22.01 -22.99
C GLY A 99 23.16 -23.08 -21.99
N ARG A 100 22.48 -22.67 -20.92
CA ARG A 100 21.97 -23.57 -19.86
C ARG A 100 20.46 -23.46 -19.63
N LEU A 101 19.83 -22.43 -20.20
CA LEU A 101 18.40 -22.19 -20.11
C LEU A 101 17.79 -22.16 -21.51
N THR A 102 16.60 -22.76 -21.66
CA THR A 102 15.76 -22.47 -22.82
C THR A 102 15.00 -21.16 -22.60
N PRO A 103 14.57 -20.46 -23.67
CA PRO A 103 13.79 -19.23 -23.53
C PRO A 103 12.56 -19.42 -22.63
N LYS A 104 11.85 -20.54 -22.80
CA LYS A 104 10.66 -20.88 -22.00
C LYS A 104 10.97 -21.01 -20.51
N ILE A 105 12.05 -21.71 -20.14
CA ILE A 105 12.44 -21.89 -18.74
C ILE A 105 12.87 -20.55 -18.13
N CYS A 106 13.66 -19.76 -18.86
CA CYS A 106 14.09 -18.44 -18.43
C CYS A 106 12.90 -17.51 -18.16
N ASP A 107 11.89 -17.51 -19.04
CA ASP A 107 10.69 -16.71 -18.86
C ASP A 107 9.88 -17.17 -17.64
N GLN A 108 9.70 -18.48 -17.46
CA GLN A 108 8.98 -19.03 -16.29
C GLN A 108 9.68 -18.66 -14.97
N MET A 109 11.01 -18.80 -14.91
CA MET A 109 11.79 -18.38 -13.75
C MET A 109 11.66 -16.87 -13.50
N THR A 110 11.77 -16.06 -14.55
CA THR A 110 11.66 -14.59 -14.45
C THR A 110 10.28 -14.16 -13.93
N VAL A 111 9.20 -14.79 -14.40
CA VAL A 111 7.84 -14.53 -13.91
C VAL A 111 7.71 -14.85 -12.42
N ALA A 112 8.19 -16.03 -12.00
CA ALA A 112 8.14 -16.42 -10.58
C ALA A 112 8.90 -15.42 -9.69
N VAL A 113 10.07 -14.97 -10.15
CA VAL A 113 10.90 -14.02 -9.43
C VAL A 113 10.27 -12.63 -9.38
N ASN A 114 9.68 -12.14 -10.48
CA ASN A 114 8.98 -10.85 -10.49
C ASN A 114 7.79 -10.83 -9.53
N ILE A 115 7.05 -11.95 -9.41
CA ILE A 115 5.99 -12.08 -8.41
C ILE A 115 6.58 -12.02 -7.01
N SER A 116 7.65 -12.75 -6.73
CA SER A 116 8.31 -12.72 -5.42
C SER A 116 8.89 -11.34 -5.07
N TYR A 117 9.34 -10.57 -6.06
CA TYR A 117 9.81 -9.19 -5.91
C TYR A 117 8.67 -8.22 -5.61
N SER A 118 7.54 -8.38 -6.31
CA SER A 118 6.34 -7.58 -6.04
C SER A 118 5.83 -7.83 -4.62
N LEU A 119 5.84 -9.09 -4.18
CA LEU A 119 5.55 -9.46 -2.79
C LEU A 119 6.56 -8.82 -1.82
N TYR A 120 7.86 -8.98 -2.08
CA TYR A 120 8.93 -8.39 -1.26
C TYR A 120 8.79 -6.87 -1.09
N SER A 121 8.63 -6.13 -2.20
CA SER A 121 8.52 -4.67 -2.20
C SER A 121 7.21 -4.16 -1.62
N SER A 122 6.13 -4.95 -1.71
CA SER A 122 4.83 -4.61 -1.11
C SER A 122 4.81 -4.81 0.41
N GLY A 123 5.74 -5.59 0.97
CA GLY A 123 5.80 -5.90 2.41
C GLY A 123 5.90 -4.64 3.28
N GLU A 124 6.80 -3.72 2.95
CA GLU A 124 6.99 -2.48 3.72
C GLU A 124 5.73 -1.61 3.74
N PHE A 125 4.99 -1.58 2.62
CA PHE A 125 3.74 -0.84 2.51
C PHE A 125 2.61 -1.46 3.36
N LEU A 126 2.56 -2.80 3.48
CA LEU A 126 1.54 -3.49 4.26
C LEU A 126 1.60 -3.15 5.76
N VAL A 127 2.79 -2.95 6.31
CA VAL A 127 2.97 -2.49 7.70
C VAL A 127 2.43 -1.07 7.88
N GLN A 128 2.72 -0.18 6.93
CA GLN A 128 2.30 1.22 6.99
C GLN A 128 0.78 1.39 6.79
N LEU A 129 0.14 0.50 6.05
CA LEU A 129 -1.32 0.44 5.93
C LEU A 129 -2.00 -0.04 7.21
N GLY A 130 -1.41 -1.01 7.91
CA GLY A 130 -1.92 -1.54 9.17
C GLY A 130 -1.94 -0.51 10.30
N ASP A 131 -0.98 0.41 10.30
CA ASP A 131 -0.83 1.41 11.37
C ASP A 131 -1.67 2.68 11.17
N CYS A 132 -2.51 2.75 10.11
CA CYS A 132 -3.30 3.92 9.69
C CYS A 132 -2.52 5.23 9.46
N SER A 133 -1.24 5.28 9.83
CA SER A 133 -0.38 6.45 9.82
C SER A 133 -0.09 6.92 8.40
N PHE A 134 0.02 5.99 7.44
CA PHE A 134 0.15 6.33 6.02
C PHE A 134 -1.07 7.07 5.50
N VAL A 135 -2.28 6.54 5.77
CA VAL A 135 -3.53 7.16 5.33
C VAL A 135 -3.71 8.52 5.98
N LEU A 136 -3.44 8.63 7.29
CA LEU A 136 -3.53 9.88 8.03
C LEU A 136 -2.52 10.92 7.55
N LYS A 137 -1.26 10.54 7.32
CA LYS A 137 -0.24 11.46 6.77
C LYS A 137 -0.63 11.94 5.39
N THR A 138 -1.03 11.02 4.50
CA THR A 138 -1.41 11.34 3.13
C THR A 138 -2.63 12.26 3.10
N PHE A 139 -3.67 11.97 3.89
CA PHE A 139 -4.82 12.86 4.00
C PHE A 139 -4.48 14.20 4.64
N SER A 140 -3.60 14.24 5.65
CA SER A 140 -3.15 15.48 6.26
C SER A 140 -2.40 16.36 5.25
N GLU A 141 -1.49 15.76 4.50
CA GLU A 141 -0.69 16.45 3.49
C GLU A 141 -1.54 16.93 2.31
N ILE A 142 -2.52 16.14 1.89
CA ILE A 142 -3.51 16.55 0.88
C ILE A 142 -4.38 17.70 1.41
N ASN A 143 -4.85 17.60 2.65
CA ASN A 143 -5.67 18.63 3.26
C ASN A 143 -4.91 19.96 3.43
N GLU A 144 -3.64 19.91 3.80
CA GLU A 144 -2.79 21.10 3.95
C GLU A 144 -2.42 21.73 2.60
N ASN A 145 -2.03 20.93 1.60
CA ASN A 145 -1.47 21.45 0.36
C ASN A 145 -2.50 21.68 -0.76
N TYR A 146 -3.60 20.91 -0.77
CA TYR A 146 -4.53 20.89 -1.91
C TYR A 146 -5.94 21.37 -1.57
N CYS A 147 -6.27 21.59 -0.29
CA CYS A 147 -7.60 22.07 0.13
C CYS A 147 -7.61 23.37 0.97
N PRO A 148 -6.79 24.40 0.66
CA PRO A 148 -6.83 25.66 1.41
C PRO A 148 -8.17 26.39 1.28
N ASP A 149 -8.79 26.32 0.09
CA ASP A 149 -10.07 26.98 -0.18
C ASP A 149 -11.22 26.34 0.59
N LEU A 150 -11.25 25.00 0.70
CA LEU A 150 -12.29 24.31 1.45
C LEU A 150 -12.25 24.69 2.94
N ARG A 151 -11.04 24.79 3.52
CA ARG A 151 -10.83 25.27 4.89
C ARG A 151 -11.28 26.72 5.06
N ARG A 152 -10.99 27.58 4.07
CA ARG A 152 -11.39 28.99 4.07
C ARG A 152 -12.91 29.15 4.01
N TYR A 153 -13.61 28.50 3.06
CA TYR A 153 -15.07 28.57 2.96
C TYR A 153 -15.80 28.01 4.18
N SER A 154 -15.27 26.94 4.79
CA SER A 154 -15.81 26.37 6.04
C SER A 154 -15.75 27.38 7.19
N PHE A 155 -14.63 28.11 7.31
CA PHE A 155 -14.45 29.14 8.32
C PHE A 155 -15.41 30.33 8.12
N TRP A 156 -15.55 30.83 6.90
CA TRP A 156 -16.51 31.91 6.59
C TRP A 156 -17.96 31.49 6.88
N THR A 157 -18.33 30.25 6.54
CA THR A 157 -19.65 29.69 6.83
C THR A 157 -19.89 29.59 8.35
N TYR A 158 -18.92 29.11 9.12
CA TYR A 158 -19.01 29.03 10.58
C TYR A 158 -19.18 30.40 11.25
N VAL A 159 -18.40 31.40 10.81
CA VAL A 159 -18.51 32.77 11.31
C VAL A 159 -19.90 33.35 10.99
N GLY A 160 -20.39 33.16 9.77
CA GLY A 160 -21.73 33.59 9.36
C GLY A 160 -22.82 32.96 10.24
N LEU A 161 -22.75 31.64 10.45
CA LEU A 161 -23.71 30.92 11.29
C LEU A 161 -23.71 31.44 12.74
N ARG A 162 -22.52 31.73 13.29
CA ARG A 162 -22.37 32.26 14.64
C ARG A 162 -22.98 33.65 14.80
N ILE A 163 -22.80 34.53 13.82
CA ILE A 163 -23.37 35.88 13.83
C ILE A 163 -24.90 35.81 13.77
N VAL A 164 -25.45 34.98 12.87
CA VAL A 164 -26.90 34.80 12.73
C VAL A 164 -27.51 34.23 14.02
N ALA A 165 -26.90 33.19 14.59
CA ALA A 165 -27.38 32.59 15.85
C ALA A 165 -27.36 33.60 17.00
N THR A 166 -26.30 34.39 17.12
CA THR A 166 -26.18 35.44 18.15
C THR A 166 -27.24 36.52 17.96
N SER A 167 -27.45 36.97 16.72
CA SER A 167 -28.47 37.97 16.38
C SER A 167 -29.89 37.50 16.74
N VAL A 168 -30.21 36.24 16.45
CA VAL A 168 -31.52 35.66 16.79
C VAL A 168 -31.69 35.58 18.31
N MET A 169 -30.67 35.15 19.05
CA MET A 169 -30.73 35.14 20.53
C MET A 169 -30.91 36.55 21.12
N CYS A 170 -30.20 37.55 20.61
CA CYS A 170 -30.37 38.94 21.06
C CYS A 170 -31.78 39.46 20.74
N ALA A 171 -32.29 39.20 19.54
CA ALA A 171 -33.63 39.62 19.12
C ALA A 171 -34.73 38.99 19.99
N THR A 172 -34.62 37.70 20.34
CA THR A 172 -35.60 37.03 21.20
C THR A 172 -35.58 37.56 22.63
N VAL A 173 -34.40 37.86 23.19
CA VAL A 173 -34.29 38.48 24.53
C VAL A 173 -34.91 39.87 24.56
N LEU A 174 -34.59 40.72 23.58
CA LEU A 174 -35.18 42.06 23.47
C LEU A 174 -36.70 41.99 23.31
N TRP A 175 -37.20 41.05 22.50
CA TRP A 175 -38.64 40.81 22.35
C TRP A 175 -39.30 40.42 23.67
N MET A 176 -38.68 39.52 24.45
CA MET A 176 -39.22 39.15 25.76
C MET A 176 -39.30 40.34 26.71
N VAL A 177 -38.24 41.16 26.81
CA VAL A 177 -38.23 42.36 27.65
C VAL A 177 -39.31 43.36 27.22
N TYR A 178 -39.36 43.68 25.93
CA TYR A 178 -40.37 44.60 25.38
C TYR A 178 -41.80 44.11 25.62
N SER A 179 -42.07 42.82 25.39
CA SER A 179 -43.39 42.23 25.63
C SER A 179 -43.79 42.27 27.10
N ARG A 180 -42.82 42.13 28.01
CA ARG A 180 -43.03 42.19 29.46
C ARG A 180 -43.35 43.63 29.89
N GLU A 181 -42.57 44.61 29.43
CA GLU A 181 -42.87 46.02 29.67
C GLU A 181 -44.24 46.42 29.12
N ARG A 182 -44.56 46.02 27.88
CA ARG A 182 -45.85 46.31 27.27
C ARG A 182 -47.00 45.73 28.08
N ARG A 183 -46.88 44.48 28.57
CA ARG A 183 -47.89 43.86 29.45
C ARG A 183 -48.04 44.63 30.77
N ILE A 184 -46.94 45.04 31.40
CA ILE A 184 -46.98 45.84 32.63
C ILE A 184 -47.70 47.17 32.38
N ARG A 185 -47.33 47.91 31.33
CA ARG A 185 -47.96 49.21 31.00
C ARG A 185 -49.46 49.09 30.74
N VAL A 186 -49.91 48.04 30.04
CA VAL A 186 -51.34 47.79 29.81
C VAL A 186 -52.05 47.46 31.13
N PHE A 187 -51.49 46.56 31.94
CA PHE A 187 -52.08 46.19 33.22
C PHE A 187 -52.18 47.36 34.20
N THR A 188 -51.16 48.24 34.25
CA THR A 188 -51.22 49.46 35.08
C THR A 188 -52.31 50.42 34.61
N LYS A 189 -52.51 50.59 33.28
CA LYS A 189 -53.58 51.43 32.72
C LYS A 189 -54.97 50.93 33.10
N GLU A 190 -55.23 49.63 32.93
CA GLU A 190 -56.50 48.98 33.30
C GLU A 190 -56.80 49.15 34.81
N LEU A 191 -55.79 48.99 35.67
CA LEU A 191 -55.92 49.21 37.13
C LEU A 191 -56.20 50.67 37.49
N THR A 192 -55.59 51.65 36.81
CA THR A 192 -55.92 53.06 37.02
C THR A 192 -57.32 53.43 36.52
N GLU A 193 -57.79 52.84 35.42
CA GLU A 193 -59.15 53.06 34.92
C GLU A 193 -60.20 52.41 35.83
N GLN A 194 -59.95 51.21 36.36
CA GLN A 194 -60.82 50.59 37.37
C GLN A 194 -60.89 51.36 38.69
N ASN A 195 -59.81 52.03 39.11
CA ASN A 195 -59.78 52.82 40.34
C ASN A 195 -60.37 54.24 40.18
N HIS A 196 -60.81 54.64 38.97
CA HIS A 196 -61.39 55.97 38.70
C HIS A 196 -62.93 55.98 38.64
N PHE A 197 -63.59 54.87 38.95
CA PHE A 197 -65.06 54.79 39.06
C PHE A 197 -65.50 54.50 40.51
N PRO A 198 -66.01 55.50 41.26
CA PRO A 198 -66.97 55.31 42.35
C PRO A 198 -68.42 55.16 41.82
#